data_AF-A0AAJ5X3T1-F1
#
_entry.id   AF-A0AAJ5X3T1-F1
#
_cell.length_a   1.000
_cell.length_b   1.000
_cell.length_c   1.000
_cell.angle_alpha   90.00
_cell.angle_beta   90.00
_cell.angle_gamma   90.00
#
_symmetry.space_group_name_H-M   'P 1'
#
loop_
_entity.id
_entity.type
_entity.pdbx_description
1 polymer ?
#
loop_
_entity_poly.entity_id
_entity_poly.type
_entity_poly.pdbx_seq_one_letter_code
_entity_poly.pdbx_strand_id
1 'polypeptide(L)'
;MELWDRLWEAVAKIAAGLGLEGLSGVVEYAEAFVALALGLIAALLIYKEFTTCYRLLRRVNANTPRGARAQVAHTVLRLAFTDRALFSVERRTLVRRTRILIEHELFDPRPQFDWRDGGIEPRGLFGPLRRHWAARRIHRAELKQWRAELRDVLALEGDWTIDVDNPALVSERMEQVQAYFQCLASLGFEGDEADRFICPIEISSGFIAPLHLLTGLLVQFNEKWRPILESFDRDANESGAGNGDASARDLRQIQLFIYNCWLLWGPSVPICECRNWAARYAVVQYGYGDENNSIEVVGKRKTVAKSLARLMEAQIRHERALRTVGGTAEVSDGPYTGMAAPANVVGRLRLSTSLAGRKKAQVNALPAAALESWGGGQDARPVLFISEIVRTNAVEGDVVLGSARRGRISADDRAYPSRYYSAYLWAALVVLVDTPAGPQPLSRARGAEGEPWKDLIPFFEHGNLADPESCLFAKRQLAAKVVAGLASAVAEWAGEEVPVRFAFACAIDEAGCGHDLAFPDWSGHHRMRDLIREALGEKAVTDPAARRIAEENLLDFEHFSGAPGRHDFSACRFPGIVGQHYASMEASAERKS
;
A
#
# COMPACT_ATOMS: atom_id res chain seq x y z
N MET A 1 -26.84 13.44 -40.31
CA MET A 1 -28.07 13.63 -41.10
C MET A 1 -29.29 13.14 -40.33
N GLU A 2 -29.36 11.87 -39.94
CA GLU A 2 -30.53 11.28 -39.26
C GLU A 2 -31.10 12.04 -38.03
N LEU A 3 -30.24 12.63 -37.18
CA LEU A 3 -30.69 13.37 -36.00
C LEU A 3 -31.23 14.76 -36.36
N TRP A 4 -30.72 15.37 -37.43
CA TRP A 4 -31.18 16.66 -37.94
C TRP A 4 -32.52 16.52 -38.64
N ASP A 5 -32.70 15.45 -39.43
CA ASP A 5 -33.96 15.16 -40.10
C ASP A 5 -35.09 14.88 -39.09
N ARG A 6 -34.80 14.13 -38.01
CA ARG A 6 -35.77 13.90 -36.92
C ARG A 6 -36.12 15.16 -36.14
N LEU A 7 -35.15 16.06 -35.94
CA LEU A 7 -35.37 17.32 -35.24
C LEU A 7 -36.19 18.27 -36.10
N TRP A 8 -35.94 18.30 -37.42
CA TRP A 8 -36.73 19.05 -38.38
C TRP A 8 -38.16 18.53 -38.51
N GLU A 9 -38.36 17.21 -38.51
CA GLU A 9 -39.69 16.60 -38.55
C GLU A 9 -40.50 16.88 -37.28
N ALA A 10 -39.86 16.92 -36.11
CA ALA A 10 -40.49 17.31 -34.84
C ALA A 10 -40.87 18.80 -34.83
N VAL A 11 -39.99 19.68 -35.34
CA VAL A 11 -40.26 21.12 -35.49
C VAL A 11 -41.42 21.37 -36.45
N ALA A 12 -41.46 20.67 -37.58
CA ALA A 12 -42.54 20.77 -38.56
C ALA A 12 -43.89 20.33 -37.99
N LYS A 13 -43.94 19.26 -37.19
CA LYS A 13 -45.16 18.78 -36.51
C LYS A 13 -45.67 19.78 -35.46
N ILE A 14 -44.77 20.42 -34.72
CA ILE A 14 -45.13 21.43 -33.72
C ILE A 14 -45.61 22.73 -34.40
N ALA A 15 -44.93 23.17 -35.47
CA ALA A 15 -45.32 24.36 -36.23
C ALA A 15 -46.70 24.20 -36.90
N ALA A 16 -46.99 23.02 -37.45
CA ALA A 16 -48.30 22.68 -37.99
C ALA A 16 -49.40 22.66 -36.92
N GLY A 17 -49.09 22.18 -35.71
CA GLY A 17 -50.03 22.18 -34.57
C GLY A 17 -50.34 23.57 -34.01
N LEU A 18 -49.50 24.58 -34.28
CA LEU A 18 -49.66 25.97 -33.83
C LEU A 18 -50.28 26.90 -34.90
N GLY A 19 -50.64 26.37 -36.08
CA GLY A 19 -51.28 27.16 -37.15
C GLY A 19 -50.34 28.14 -37.86
N LEU A 20 -49.02 27.92 -37.79
CA LEU A 20 -48.01 28.77 -38.42
C LEU A 20 -47.82 28.35 -39.89
N GLU A 21 -48.69 28.83 -40.78
CA GLU A 21 -48.58 28.60 -42.22
C GLU A 21 -47.65 29.63 -42.88
N GLY A 22 -46.43 29.21 -43.24
CA GLY A 22 -45.50 30.00 -44.07
C GLY A 22 -44.04 29.92 -43.63
N LEU A 23 -43.11 29.87 -44.59
CA LEU A 23 -41.65 29.79 -44.39
C LEU A 23 -41.09 30.95 -43.54
N SER A 24 -41.72 32.14 -43.57
CA SER A 24 -41.30 33.31 -42.79
C SER A 24 -41.58 33.17 -41.29
N GLY A 25 -42.73 32.61 -40.90
CA GLY A 25 -43.05 32.34 -39.50
C GLY A 25 -42.15 31.26 -38.90
N VAL A 26 -41.80 30.23 -39.68
CA VAL A 26 -40.87 29.18 -39.23
C VAL A 26 -39.48 29.75 -38.93
N VAL A 27 -39.00 30.74 -39.70
CA VAL A 27 -37.70 31.38 -39.46
C VAL A 27 -37.73 32.32 -38.24
N GLU A 28 -38.81 33.09 -38.04
CA GLU A 28 -38.96 33.94 -36.85
C GLU A 28 -39.04 33.13 -35.53
N TYR A 29 -39.65 31.95 -35.55
CA TYR A 29 -39.74 31.08 -34.37
C TYR A 29 -38.59 30.06 -34.25
N ALA A 30 -37.80 29.85 -35.31
CA ALA A 30 -36.66 28.93 -35.28
C ALA A 30 -35.61 29.35 -34.25
N GLU A 31 -35.29 30.65 -34.15
CA GLU A 31 -34.33 31.16 -33.16
C GLU A 31 -34.81 30.92 -31.72
N ALA A 32 -36.08 31.24 -31.44
CA ALA A 32 -36.68 31.01 -30.13
C ALA A 32 -36.76 29.51 -29.78
N PHE A 33 -37.08 28.66 -30.76
CA PHE A 33 -37.12 27.21 -30.58
C PHE A 33 -35.72 26.62 -30.30
N VAL A 34 -34.71 27.03 -31.06
CA VAL A 34 -33.32 26.61 -30.84
C VAL A 34 -32.83 27.09 -29.47
N ALA A 35 -33.10 28.34 -29.09
CA ALA A 35 -32.77 28.86 -27.76
C ALA A 35 -33.46 28.07 -26.63
N LEU A 36 -34.74 27.75 -26.77
CA LEU A 36 -35.50 26.95 -25.81
C LEU A 36 -34.94 25.51 -25.71
N ALA A 37 -34.65 24.87 -26.85
CA ALA A 37 -34.08 23.53 -26.90
C ALA A 37 -32.69 23.49 -26.23
N LEU A 38 -31.83 24.47 -26.52
CA LEU A 38 -30.52 24.62 -25.87
C LEU A 38 -30.67 24.88 -24.36
N GLY A 39 -31.63 25.71 -23.96
CA GLY A 39 -31.96 25.96 -22.55
C GLY A 39 -32.42 24.72 -21.80
N LEU A 40 -33.28 23.90 -22.42
CA LEU A 40 -33.73 22.62 -21.87
C LEU A 40 -32.58 21.61 -21.77
N ILE A 41 -31.73 21.50 -22.81
CA ILE A 41 -30.55 20.65 -22.78
C ILE A 41 -29.61 21.08 -21.65
N ALA A 42 -29.34 22.38 -21.50
CA ALA A 42 -28.52 22.91 -20.42
C ALA A 42 -29.13 22.60 -19.03
N ALA A 43 -30.44 22.80 -18.86
CA ALA A 43 -31.14 22.46 -17.61
C ALA A 43 -31.06 20.95 -17.29
N LEU A 44 -31.21 20.09 -18.30
CA LEU A 44 -31.08 18.64 -18.14
C LEU A 44 -29.65 18.22 -17.77
N LEU A 45 -28.63 18.85 -18.37
CA LEU A 45 -27.22 18.61 -18.02
C LEU A 45 -26.91 19.06 -16.58
N ILE A 46 -27.38 20.26 -16.17
CA ILE A 46 -27.25 20.76 -14.80
C ILE A 46 -27.95 19.83 -13.81
N TYR A 47 -29.16 19.37 -14.14
CA TYR A 47 -29.91 18.42 -13.32
C TYR A 47 -29.17 17.07 -13.20
N LYS A 48 -28.60 16.58 -14.31
CA LYS A 48 -27.79 15.36 -14.31
C LYS A 48 -26.56 15.51 -13.41
N GLU A 49 -25.80 16.60 -13.51
CA GLU A 49 -24.66 16.85 -12.62
C GLU A 49 -25.08 16.96 -11.15
N PHE A 50 -26.14 17.73 -10.87
CA PHE A 50 -26.67 17.88 -9.53
C PHE A 50 -27.06 16.54 -8.90
N THR A 51 -27.78 15.70 -9.66
CA THR A 51 -28.21 14.38 -9.18
C THR A 51 -27.03 13.43 -8.97
N THR A 52 -26.01 13.46 -9.83
CA THR A 52 -24.76 12.70 -9.64
C THR A 52 -24.04 13.13 -8.35
N CYS A 53 -23.84 14.43 -8.15
CA CYS A 53 -23.20 14.97 -6.93
C CYS A 53 -23.98 14.64 -5.66
N TYR A 54 -25.31 14.77 -5.72
CA TYR A 54 -26.21 14.42 -4.62
C TYR A 54 -26.10 12.93 -4.27
N ARG A 55 -26.12 12.04 -5.27
CA ARG A 55 -25.99 10.59 -5.05
C ARG A 55 -24.61 10.22 -4.50
N LEU A 56 -23.55 10.83 -5.04
CA LEU A 56 -22.18 10.64 -4.60
C LEU A 56 -22.01 10.98 -3.11
N LEU A 57 -22.36 12.21 -2.71
CA LEU A 57 -22.29 12.64 -1.31
C LEU A 57 -23.13 11.78 -0.37
N ARG A 58 -24.34 11.39 -0.80
CA ARG A 58 -25.25 10.59 0.02
C ARG A 58 -24.75 9.15 0.23
N ARG A 59 -24.16 8.54 -0.81
CA ARG A 59 -23.63 7.17 -0.74
C ARG A 59 -22.33 7.10 0.07
N VAL A 60 -21.41 8.05 -0.14
CA VAL A 60 -20.14 8.10 0.62
C VAL A 60 -20.40 8.37 2.10
N ASN A 61 -21.36 9.24 2.43
CA ASN A 61 -21.72 9.57 3.81
C ASN A 61 -22.88 8.73 4.36
N ALA A 62 -23.11 7.52 3.83
CA ALA A 62 -24.16 6.65 4.31
C ALA A 62 -24.05 6.44 5.84
N ASN A 63 -25.19 6.37 6.52
CA ASN A 63 -25.30 6.17 7.98
C ASN A 63 -24.66 7.25 8.85
N THR A 64 -24.25 8.38 8.29
CA THR A 64 -23.76 9.53 9.07
C THR A 64 -24.77 10.69 9.02
N PRO A 65 -24.77 11.61 10.01
CA PRO A 65 -25.56 12.86 9.92
C PRO A 65 -25.25 13.66 8.64
N ARG A 66 -24.04 13.52 8.10
CA ARG A 66 -23.61 14.16 6.85
C ARG A 66 -24.38 13.68 5.62
N GLY A 67 -24.86 12.43 5.65
CA GLY A 67 -25.68 11.83 4.58
C GLY A 67 -27.15 12.26 4.59
N ALA A 68 -27.58 13.13 5.52
CA ALA A 68 -28.95 13.61 5.59
C ALA A 68 -29.34 14.37 4.32
N ARG A 69 -30.55 14.09 3.79
CA ARG A 69 -31.00 14.61 2.47
C ARG A 69 -30.90 16.13 2.36
N ALA A 70 -31.32 16.86 3.38
CA ALA A 70 -31.28 18.32 3.42
C ALA A 70 -29.83 18.86 3.45
N GLN A 71 -28.96 18.20 4.21
CA GLN A 71 -27.54 18.59 4.30
C GLN A 71 -26.82 18.35 2.98
N VAL A 72 -27.03 17.20 2.34
CA VAL A 72 -26.46 16.90 1.03
C VAL A 72 -26.95 17.89 -0.02
N ALA A 73 -28.26 18.15 -0.10
CA ALA A 73 -28.82 19.13 -1.04
C ALA A 73 -28.24 20.53 -0.83
N HIS A 74 -28.15 20.98 0.42
CA HIS A 74 -27.54 22.26 0.77
C HIS A 74 -26.05 22.31 0.36
N THR A 75 -25.28 21.25 0.59
CA THR A 75 -23.86 21.18 0.17
C THR A 75 -23.73 21.29 -1.34
N VAL A 76 -24.53 20.54 -2.12
CA VAL A 76 -24.48 20.59 -3.59
C VAL A 76 -24.89 21.96 -4.11
N LEU A 77 -25.98 22.54 -3.60
CA LEU A 77 -26.40 23.90 -3.98
C LEU A 77 -25.30 24.92 -3.66
N ARG A 78 -24.71 24.83 -2.47
CA ARG A 78 -23.59 25.71 -2.08
C ARG A 78 -22.43 25.59 -3.07
N LEU A 79 -22.00 24.38 -3.44
CA LEU A 79 -20.92 24.16 -4.42
C LEU A 79 -21.28 24.67 -5.82
N ALA A 80 -22.57 24.64 -6.18
CA ALA A 80 -23.06 25.09 -7.48
C ALA A 80 -23.07 26.64 -7.59
N PHE A 81 -23.38 27.33 -6.49
CA PHE A 81 -23.48 28.80 -6.45
C PHE A 81 -22.21 29.51 -5.97
N THR A 82 -21.31 28.83 -5.26
CA THR A 82 -19.98 29.39 -4.95
C THR A 82 -19.17 29.51 -6.24
N ASP A 83 -18.59 30.68 -6.48
CA ASP A 83 -17.67 30.97 -7.60
C ASP A 83 -18.23 30.75 -9.01
N ARG A 84 -19.56 30.87 -9.18
CA ARG A 84 -20.25 30.76 -10.49
C ARG A 84 -19.98 29.44 -11.24
N ALA A 85 -19.74 28.34 -10.54
CA ALA A 85 -19.40 27.05 -11.16
C ALA A 85 -20.45 26.55 -12.18
N LEU A 86 -21.74 26.81 -11.96
CA LEU A 86 -22.81 26.49 -12.92
C LEU A 86 -22.73 27.26 -14.24
N PHE A 87 -22.03 28.39 -14.26
CA PHE A 87 -21.92 29.30 -15.40
C PHE A 87 -20.49 29.42 -15.94
N SER A 88 -19.55 28.65 -15.38
CA SER A 88 -18.17 28.61 -15.88
C SER A 88 -18.13 27.76 -17.15
N VAL A 89 -17.50 28.30 -18.19
CA VAL A 89 -17.19 27.58 -19.45
C VAL A 89 -16.12 26.51 -19.22
N GLU A 90 -15.37 26.59 -18.10
CA GLU A 90 -14.44 25.54 -17.73
C GLU A 90 -15.21 24.25 -17.38
N ARG A 91 -14.69 23.12 -17.85
CA ARG A 91 -15.10 21.75 -17.47
C ARG A 91 -14.91 21.43 -15.96
N ARG A 92 -14.89 22.43 -15.07
CA ARG A 92 -14.97 22.25 -13.62
C ARG A 92 -16.41 21.91 -13.26
N THR A 93 -16.82 20.72 -13.68
CA THR A 93 -18.14 20.16 -13.39
C THR A 93 -18.37 20.21 -11.88
N LEU A 94 -19.61 20.45 -11.47
CA LEU A 94 -20.04 20.40 -10.07
C LEU A 94 -19.56 19.09 -9.40
N VAL A 95 -19.46 18.03 -10.20
CA VAL A 95 -18.90 16.72 -9.88
C VAL A 95 -17.45 16.79 -9.40
N ARG A 96 -16.56 17.48 -10.12
CA ARG A 96 -15.15 17.59 -9.74
C ARG A 96 -14.98 18.27 -8.38
N ARG A 97 -15.69 19.37 -8.13
CA ARG A 97 -15.66 20.08 -6.83
C ARG A 97 -16.22 19.21 -5.71
N THR A 98 -17.29 18.46 -6.01
CA THR A 98 -17.88 17.51 -5.07
C THR A 98 -16.88 16.40 -4.72
N ARG A 99 -16.10 15.91 -5.68
CA ARG A 99 -15.03 14.93 -5.44
C ARG A 99 -13.88 15.50 -4.61
N ILE A 100 -13.38 16.69 -4.94
CA ILE A 100 -12.35 17.38 -4.14
C ILE A 100 -12.82 17.52 -2.69
N LEU A 101 -14.07 17.98 -2.48
CA LEU A 101 -14.67 18.06 -1.16
C LEU A 101 -14.65 16.72 -0.43
N ILE A 102 -15.10 15.65 -1.09
CA ILE A 102 -15.17 14.32 -0.48
C ILE A 102 -13.77 13.81 -0.14
N GLU A 103 -12.81 13.94 -1.07
CA GLU A 103 -11.44 13.49 -0.90
C GLU A 103 -10.77 14.20 0.27
N HIS A 104 -10.97 15.52 0.42
CA HIS A 104 -10.52 16.26 1.61
C HIS A 104 -11.25 15.81 2.88
N GLU A 105 -12.58 15.65 2.84
CA GLU A 105 -13.38 15.19 3.99
C GLU A 105 -13.05 13.76 4.46
N LEU A 106 -12.37 12.94 3.66
CA LEU A 106 -11.88 11.63 4.07
C LEU A 106 -10.71 11.73 5.06
N PHE A 107 -9.88 12.77 4.93
CA PHE A 107 -8.68 12.98 5.75
C PHE A 107 -8.87 14.08 6.80
N ASP A 108 -9.64 15.12 6.48
CA ASP A 108 -10.05 16.18 7.38
C ASP A 108 -11.59 16.25 7.47
N PRO A 109 -12.21 15.34 8.24
CA PRO A 109 -13.65 15.23 8.30
C PRO A 109 -14.27 16.47 8.93
N ARG A 110 -15.34 16.96 8.30
CA ARG A 110 -16.13 18.06 8.84
C ARG A 110 -16.46 17.85 10.33
N PRO A 111 -16.14 18.81 11.23
CA PRO A 111 -16.45 18.70 12.65
C PRO A 111 -17.90 18.35 12.89
N GLN A 112 -18.15 17.37 13.77
CA GLN A 112 -19.50 17.00 14.21
C GLN A 112 -19.76 17.58 15.60
N PHE A 113 -21.00 17.97 15.87
CA PHE A 113 -21.36 18.51 17.17
C PHE A 113 -21.50 17.36 18.17
N ASP A 114 -20.56 17.27 19.11
CA ASP A 114 -20.70 16.46 20.31
C ASP A 114 -20.70 17.34 21.57
N TRP A 115 -21.73 17.21 22.38
CA TRP A 115 -21.86 17.94 23.65
C TRP A 115 -21.24 17.18 24.83
N ARG A 116 -20.89 15.90 24.66
CA ARG A 116 -20.34 15.01 25.69
C ARG A 116 -18.84 15.26 25.90
N ASP A 117 -18.11 15.61 24.84
CA ASP A 117 -16.65 15.77 24.86
C ASP A 117 -16.14 17.17 25.22
N GLY A 118 -16.99 18.04 25.77
CA GLY A 118 -16.64 19.44 26.03
C GLY A 118 -15.56 19.73 27.09
N GLY A 119 -14.76 18.74 27.53
CA GLY A 119 -13.61 18.91 28.45
C GLY A 119 -13.90 19.49 29.84
N ILE A 120 -15.15 19.85 30.12
CA ILE A 120 -15.58 20.51 31.35
C ILE A 120 -16.33 19.48 32.19
N GLU A 121 -15.77 19.11 33.34
CA GLU A 121 -16.50 18.33 34.34
C GLU A 121 -17.73 19.13 34.83
N PRO A 122 -18.93 18.55 34.79
CA PRO A 122 -20.12 19.25 35.22
C PRO A 122 -20.08 19.43 36.74
N ARG A 123 -19.87 20.66 37.21
CA ARG A 123 -20.09 21.04 38.61
C ARG A 123 -21.42 21.79 38.76
N GLY A 124 -22.28 21.29 39.64
CA GLY A 124 -23.56 21.90 40.03
C GLY A 124 -24.74 21.67 39.08
N LEU A 125 -25.92 22.14 39.49
CA LEU A 125 -27.22 21.89 38.85
C LEU A 125 -27.31 22.38 37.37
N PHE A 126 -26.53 23.40 37.02
CA PHE A 126 -26.48 23.98 35.66
C PHE A 126 -25.26 23.53 34.84
N GLY A 127 -24.45 22.62 35.37
CA GLY A 127 -23.25 22.08 34.71
C GLY A 127 -23.51 21.53 33.29
N PRO A 128 -24.55 20.71 33.06
CA PRO A 128 -24.85 20.14 31.75
C PRO A 128 -25.19 21.19 30.68
N LEU A 129 -25.97 22.21 31.05
CA LEU A 129 -26.34 23.31 30.14
C LEU A 129 -25.10 24.15 29.77
N ARG A 130 -24.26 24.49 30.75
CA ARG A 130 -23.00 25.22 30.51
C ARG A 130 -22.07 24.42 29.59
N ARG A 131 -21.94 23.10 29.80
CA ARG A 131 -21.17 22.20 28.95
C ARG A 131 -21.70 22.18 27.51
N HIS A 132 -23.02 22.08 27.34
CA HIS A 132 -23.66 22.12 26.02
C HIS A 132 -23.38 23.43 25.26
N TRP A 133 -23.51 24.58 25.93
CA TRP A 133 -23.22 25.88 25.30
C TRP A 133 -21.73 26.07 24.97
N ALA A 134 -20.83 25.63 25.85
CA ALA A 134 -19.39 25.66 25.60
C ALA A 134 -19.01 24.78 24.40
N ALA A 135 -19.47 23.53 24.37
CA ALA A 135 -19.28 22.61 23.25
C ALA A 135 -19.84 23.20 21.95
N ARG A 136 -20.99 23.87 22.00
CA ARG A 136 -21.58 24.52 20.82
C ARG A 136 -20.75 25.69 20.30
N ARG A 137 -20.09 26.44 21.19
CA ARG A 137 -19.18 27.53 20.81
C ARG A 137 -17.91 26.99 20.16
N ILE A 138 -17.31 25.95 20.75
CA ILE A 138 -16.12 25.26 20.22
C ILE A 138 -16.44 24.70 18.83
N HIS A 139 -17.50 23.89 18.72
CA HIS A 139 -17.95 23.31 17.44
C HIS A 139 -18.21 24.38 16.36
N ARG A 140 -18.81 25.52 16.72
CA ARG A 140 -19.03 26.62 15.77
C ARG A 140 -17.72 27.26 15.30
N ALA A 141 -16.72 27.36 16.18
CA ALA A 141 -15.41 27.89 15.83
C ALA A 141 -14.66 26.94 14.91
N GLU A 142 -14.57 25.65 15.27
CA GLU A 142 -13.99 24.59 14.44
C GLU A 142 -14.67 24.51 13.08
N LEU A 143 -16.01 24.49 13.04
CA LEU A 143 -16.75 24.46 11.78
C LEU A 143 -16.54 25.72 10.94
N LYS A 144 -16.30 26.88 11.56
CA LYS A 144 -15.98 28.12 10.84
C LYS A 144 -14.58 28.05 10.24
N GLN A 145 -13.61 27.57 11.00
CA GLN A 145 -12.22 27.38 10.56
C GLN A 145 -12.15 26.37 9.41
N TRP A 146 -12.70 25.17 9.61
CA TRP A 146 -12.77 24.13 8.59
C TRP A 146 -13.45 24.62 7.30
N ARG A 147 -14.51 25.44 7.40
CA ARG A 147 -15.16 26.05 6.22
C ARG A 147 -14.30 27.09 5.50
N ALA A 148 -13.40 27.77 6.21
CA ALA A 148 -12.48 28.73 5.62
C ALA A 148 -11.40 27.96 4.84
N GLU A 149 -10.75 27.00 5.48
CA GLU A 149 -9.73 26.11 4.89
C GLU A 149 -10.28 25.39 3.64
N LEU A 150 -11.46 24.77 3.76
CA LEU A 150 -12.10 24.10 2.63
C LEU A 150 -12.49 25.08 1.49
N ARG A 151 -12.82 26.33 1.80
CA ARG A 151 -13.12 27.33 0.75
C ARG A 151 -11.86 27.65 -0.04
N ASP A 152 -10.74 27.78 0.65
CA ASP A 152 -9.44 28.08 0.03
C ASP A 152 -8.99 26.89 -0.85
N VAL A 153 -9.17 25.66 -0.37
CA VAL A 153 -8.97 24.44 -1.16
C VAL A 153 -9.91 24.38 -2.38
N LEU A 154 -11.19 24.71 -2.24
CA LEU A 154 -12.16 24.65 -3.34
C LEU A 154 -12.09 25.83 -4.31
N ALA A 155 -11.20 26.80 -4.07
CA ALA A 155 -10.97 27.94 -4.95
C ALA A 155 -10.34 27.52 -6.28
N LEU A 156 -10.56 28.32 -7.33
CA LEU A 156 -10.09 27.98 -8.69
C LEU A 156 -8.56 27.88 -8.79
N GLU A 157 -7.84 28.65 -7.99
CA GLU A 157 -6.38 28.69 -7.92
C GLU A 157 -5.85 28.02 -6.64
N GLY A 158 -6.71 27.33 -5.88
CA GLY A 158 -6.36 26.71 -4.61
C GLY A 158 -5.37 25.55 -4.78
N ASP A 159 -4.57 25.32 -3.75
CA ASP A 159 -3.80 24.08 -3.63
C ASP A 159 -4.76 22.96 -3.19
N TRP A 160 -4.94 21.96 -4.05
CA TRP A 160 -5.84 20.84 -3.79
C TRP A 160 -5.15 19.66 -3.11
N THR A 161 -3.90 19.84 -2.72
CA THR A 161 -3.12 18.79 -2.06
C THR A 161 -3.73 18.49 -0.69
N ILE A 162 -3.89 17.21 -0.39
CA ILE A 162 -4.30 16.72 0.91
C ILE A 162 -3.02 16.45 1.69
N ASP A 163 -2.82 17.18 2.77
CA ASP A 163 -1.67 16.98 3.65
C ASP A 163 -2.00 15.90 4.69
N VAL A 164 -1.11 14.92 4.80
CA VAL A 164 -1.22 13.81 5.74
C VAL A 164 0.10 13.69 6.49
N ASP A 165 0.05 13.48 7.80
CA ASP A 165 1.27 13.46 8.61
C ASP A 165 2.12 12.22 8.36
N ASN A 166 1.50 11.04 8.26
CA ASN A 166 2.21 9.78 8.09
C ASN A 166 1.39 8.75 7.27
N PRO A 167 2.02 7.69 6.74
CA PRO A 167 1.35 6.65 5.96
C PRO A 167 0.22 5.91 6.70
N ALA A 168 0.33 5.74 8.01
CA ALA A 168 -0.66 5.01 8.80
C ALA A 168 -2.04 5.66 8.74
N LEU A 169 -2.09 7.00 8.70
CA LEU A 169 -3.35 7.74 8.55
C LEU A 169 -4.06 7.45 7.20
N VAL A 170 -3.32 7.03 6.17
CA VAL A 170 -3.93 6.57 4.90
C VAL A 170 -4.53 5.17 5.07
N SER A 171 -3.80 4.28 5.73
CA SER A 171 -4.25 2.91 6.00
C SER A 171 -5.44 2.86 6.96
N GLU A 172 -5.50 3.73 7.98
CA GLU A 172 -6.65 3.92 8.87
C GLU A 172 -7.93 4.32 8.11
N ARG A 173 -7.78 4.92 6.92
CA ARG A 173 -8.89 5.36 6.07
C ARG A 173 -9.21 4.38 4.94
N MET A 174 -8.60 3.19 4.93
CA MET A 174 -8.71 2.23 3.83
C MET A 174 -10.16 1.88 3.49
N GLU A 175 -11.00 1.58 4.48
CA GLU A 175 -12.41 1.23 4.24
C GLU A 175 -13.18 2.38 3.59
N GLN A 176 -12.97 3.62 4.06
CA GLN A 176 -13.67 4.79 3.51
C GLN A 176 -13.16 5.14 2.10
N VAL A 177 -11.87 4.95 1.86
CA VAL A 177 -11.25 5.08 0.52
C VAL A 177 -11.82 4.03 -0.44
N GLN A 178 -11.93 2.77 -0.02
CA GLN A 178 -12.54 1.71 -0.82
C GLN A 178 -14.01 2.02 -1.11
N ALA A 179 -14.79 2.43 -0.10
CA ALA A 179 -16.19 2.81 -0.26
C ALA A 179 -16.35 4.00 -1.22
N TYR A 180 -15.43 4.97 -1.20
CA TYR A 180 -15.40 6.07 -2.16
C TYR A 180 -15.25 5.57 -3.60
N PHE A 181 -14.26 4.70 -3.88
CA PHE A 181 -14.04 4.17 -5.23
C PHE A 181 -15.18 3.26 -5.70
N GLN A 182 -15.72 2.42 -4.82
CA GLN A 182 -16.93 1.62 -5.11
C GLN A 182 -18.12 2.53 -5.44
N CYS A 183 -18.27 3.64 -4.73
CA CYS A 183 -19.31 4.62 -5.01
C CYS A 183 -19.13 5.25 -6.40
N LEU A 184 -17.90 5.64 -6.78
CA LEU A 184 -17.61 6.15 -8.13
C LEU A 184 -17.98 5.12 -9.20
N ALA A 185 -17.52 3.88 -9.07
CA ALA A 185 -17.88 2.81 -10.02
C ALA A 185 -19.40 2.63 -10.12
N SER A 186 -20.11 2.63 -8.99
CA SER A 186 -21.58 2.48 -8.94
C SER A 186 -22.38 3.64 -9.54
N LEU A 187 -21.73 4.76 -9.83
CA LEU A 187 -22.32 5.94 -10.47
C LEU A 187 -21.96 6.05 -11.95
N GLY A 188 -21.23 5.06 -12.49
CA GLY A 188 -20.84 5.03 -13.91
C GLY A 188 -19.65 5.92 -14.23
N PHE A 189 -18.82 6.29 -13.24
CA PHE A 189 -17.49 6.79 -13.54
C PHE A 189 -16.69 5.65 -14.15
N GLU A 190 -15.97 5.92 -15.24
CA GLU A 190 -15.17 4.94 -15.94
C GLU A 190 -13.72 5.39 -16.06
N GLY A 191 -12.84 4.41 -16.30
CA GLY A 191 -11.44 4.68 -16.55
C GLY A 191 -10.78 5.49 -15.44
N ASP A 192 -10.00 6.46 -15.87
CA ASP A 192 -9.14 7.34 -15.10
C ASP A 192 -9.88 8.27 -14.10
N GLU A 193 -11.21 8.34 -14.18
CA GLU A 193 -12.02 9.10 -13.22
C GLU A 193 -12.50 8.24 -12.05
N ALA A 194 -12.59 6.93 -12.21
CA ALA A 194 -13.16 6.02 -11.23
C ALA A 194 -12.12 5.36 -10.30
N ASP A 195 -10.83 5.51 -10.61
CA ASP A 195 -9.76 4.65 -10.11
C ASP A 195 -8.65 5.41 -9.37
N ARG A 196 -8.78 6.72 -9.25
CA ARG A 196 -7.82 7.57 -8.55
C ARG A 196 -8.46 8.79 -7.93
N PHE A 197 -7.76 9.33 -6.94
CA PHE A 197 -8.05 10.65 -6.40
C PHE A 197 -7.76 11.75 -7.43
N ILE A 198 -8.54 12.82 -7.36
CA ILE A 198 -8.27 14.06 -8.10
C ILE A 198 -7.19 14.85 -7.37
N CYS A 199 -7.31 14.92 -6.05
CA CYS A 199 -6.38 15.58 -5.15
C CYS A 199 -5.10 14.74 -5.00
N PRO A 200 -3.91 15.32 -5.19
CA PRO A 200 -2.69 14.68 -4.74
C PRO A 200 -2.68 14.61 -3.20
N ILE A 201 -2.04 13.59 -2.65
CA ILE A 201 -1.75 13.46 -1.23
C ILE A 201 -0.26 13.74 -1.05
N GLU A 202 0.07 14.64 -0.13
CA GLU A 202 1.42 14.86 0.38
C GLU A 202 1.51 14.27 1.77
N ILE A 203 2.35 13.24 1.91
CA ILE A 203 2.68 12.67 3.22
C ILE A 203 3.96 13.33 3.69
N SER A 204 3.84 14.08 4.79
CA SER A 204 4.85 15.00 5.28
C SER A 204 5.95 14.34 6.12
N SER A 205 5.77 13.07 6.49
CA SER A 205 6.74 12.31 7.26
C SER A 205 6.57 10.81 7.07
N GLY A 206 7.66 10.13 6.72
CA GLY A 206 7.74 8.68 6.68
C GLY A 206 9.12 8.23 6.27
N PHE A 207 9.35 6.92 6.22
CA PHE A 207 10.58 6.35 5.71
C PHE A 207 10.27 5.51 4.49
N ILE A 208 11.11 5.65 3.46
CA ILE A 208 11.01 4.89 2.23
C ILE A 208 12.15 3.90 2.16
N ALA A 209 11.88 2.72 1.61
CA ALA A 209 12.91 1.76 1.31
C ALA A 209 12.54 0.90 0.09
N PRO A 210 13.54 0.43 -0.68
CA PRO A 210 13.35 -0.35 -1.91
C PRO A 210 12.99 -1.81 -1.62
N LEU A 211 12.06 -2.03 -0.71
CA LEU A 211 11.46 -3.31 -0.41
C LEU A 211 10.00 -3.29 -0.85
N HIS A 212 9.41 -4.47 -0.98
CA HIS A 212 8.00 -4.66 -1.29
C HIS A 212 7.32 -5.36 -0.12
N LEU A 213 6.16 -4.86 0.30
CA LEU A 213 5.43 -5.42 1.44
C LEU A 213 4.52 -6.57 0.99
N LEU A 214 4.73 -7.77 1.51
CA LEU A 214 3.82 -8.89 1.26
C LEU A 214 2.54 -8.74 2.06
N THR A 215 1.41 -9.12 1.45
CA THR A 215 0.11 -9.19 2.14
C THR A 215 0.19 -10.14 3.32
N GLY A 216 -0.13 -9.68 4.53
CA GLY A 216 -0.14 -10.43 5.77
C GLY A 216 -1.48 -11.10 6.06
N LEU A 217 -1.47 -12.07 6.99
CA LEU A 217 -2.63 -12.89 7.31
C LEU A 217 -3.82 -12.07 7.84
N LEU A 218 -3.56 -11.06 8.69
CA LEU A 218 -4.64 -10.26 9.29
C LEU A 218 -5.40 -9.44 8.25
N VAL A 219 -4.69 -8.86 7.29
CA VAL A 219 -5.29 -8.10 6.20
C VAL A 219 -5.99 -9.04 5.21
N GLN A 220 -5.34 -10.14 4.82
CA GLN A 220 -5.92 -11.15 3.91
C GLN A 220 -7.28 -11.65 4.40
N PHE A 221 -7.36 -12.02 5.67
CA PHE A 221 -8.54 -12.64 6.27
C PHE A 221 -9.45 -11.65 6.99
N ASN A 222 -9.20 -10.33 6.88
CA ASN A 222 -9.98 -9.29 7.57
C ASN A 222 -10.16 -9.59 9.06
N GLU A 223 -9.05 -9.89 9.74
CA GLU A 223 -8.98 -10.26 11.17
C GLU A 223 -9.78 -11.52 11.56
N LYS A 224 -10.24 -12.32 10.58
CA LYS A 224 -10.88 -13.62 10.85
C LYS A 224 -9.81 -14.61 11.30
N TRP A 225 -9.63 -14.74 12.60
CA TRP A 225 -8.68 -15.67 13.22
C TRP A 225 -8.98 -17.14 12.96
N ARG A 226 -10.25 -17.50 12.81
CA ARG A 226 -10.67 -18.91 12.72
C ARG A 226 -10.03 -19.66 11.54
N PRO A 227 -10.09 -19.18 10.28
CA PRO A 227 -9.36 -19.81 9.17
C PRO A 227 -7.86 -19.99 9.43
N ILE A 228 -7.22 -19.01 10.07
CA ILE A 228 -5.78 -19.01 10.35
C ILE A 228 -5.45 -20.12 11.36
N LEU A 229 -6.18 -20.15 12.49
CA LEU A 229 -5.97 -21.15 13.55
C LEU A 229 -6.31 -22.57 13.07
N GLU A 230 -7.41 -22.74 12.34
CA GLU A 230 -7.79 -24.05 11.80
C GLU A 230 -6.79 -24.58 10.77
N SER A 231 -6.18 -23.70 9.96
CA SER A 231 -5.10 -24.08 9.06
C SER A 231 -3.87 -24.50 9.84
N PHE A 232 -3.44 -23.69 10.82
CA PHE A 232 -2.30 -24.01 11.67
C PHE A 232 -2.47 -25.37 12.35
N ASP A 233 -3.61 -25.63 12.99
CA ASP A 233 -3.89 -26.90 13.65
C ASP A 233 -3.87 -28.07 12.67
N ARG A 234 -4.43 -27.91 11.47
CA ARG A 234 -4.37 -28.95 10.43
C ARG A 234 -2.91 -29.24 10.05
N ASP A 235 -2.16 -28.21 9.66
CA ASP A 235 -0.82 -28.35 9.11
C ASP A 235 0.20 -28.82 10.17
N ALA A 236 -0.02 -28.44 11.44
CA ALA A 236 0.74 -28.91 12.59
C ALA A 236 0.50 -30.39 12.91
N ASN A 237 -0.68 -30.92 12.57
CA ASN A 237 -1.09 -32.28 12.90
C ASN A 237 -0.99 -33.26 11.70
N GLU A 238 -0.87 -32.76 10.47
CA GLU A 238 -0.69 -33.57 9.25
C GLU A 238 0.57 -34.45 9.27
N SER A 239 1.58 -34.11 10.08
CA SER A 239 2.84 -34.87 10.19
C SER A 239 2.75 -36.16 11.04
N GLY A 240 1.57 -36.55 11.53
CA GLY A 240 1.39 -37.69 12.45
C GLY A 240 1.14 -39.07 11.82
N ALA A 241 1.24 -39.24 10.50
CA ALA A 241 0.87 -40.50 9.84
C ALA A 241 2.03 -41.50 9.63
N GLY A 242 3.27 -41.17 9.99
CA GLY A 242 4.41 -42.08 9.89
C GLY A 242 5.37 -41.88 11.07
N ASN A 243 5.39 -42.84 11.99
CA ASN A 243 6.26 -42.96 13.17
C ASN A 243 6.20 -41.81 14.18
N GLY A 244 5.20 -41.90 15.08
CA GLY A 244 5.16 -41.62 16.52
C GLY A 244 6.19 -40.77 17.30
N ASP A 245 7.10 -40.03 16.71
CA ASP A 245 8.09 -39.26 17.46
C ASP A 245 7.57 -37.88 17.84
N ALA A 246 7.54 -37.59 19.15
CA ALA A 246 7.00 -36.35 19.69
C ALA A 246 7.89 -35.14 19.33
N SER A 247 9.20 -35.35 19.22
CA SER A 247 10.21 -34.36 18.80
C SER A 247 9.92 -33.79 17.41
N ALA A 248 9.64 -34.67 16.44
CA ALA A 248 9.36 -34.30 15.06
C ALA A 248 8.08 -33.48 14.92
N ARG A 249 7.09 -33.72 15.79
CA ARG A 249 5.84 -32.97 15.85
C ARG A 249 6.04 -31.57 16.45
N ASP A 250 6.79 -31.46 17.54
CA ASP A 250 7.02 -30.19 18.23
C ASP A 250 7.82 -29.20 17.36
N LEU A 251 8.84 -29.67 16.66
CA LEU A 251 9.63 -28.81 15.76
C LEU A 251 8.85 -28.37 14.52
N ARG A 252 8.01 -29.26 13.98
CA ARG A 252 7.10 -28.88 12.90
C ARG A 252 6.13 -27.79 13.35
N GLN A 253 5.59 -27.90 14.57
CA GLN A 253 4.73 -26.90 15.16
C GLN A 253 5.46 -25.57 15.34
N ILE A 254 6.69 -25.59 15.87
CA ILE A 254 7.52 -24.39 16.04
C ILE A 254 7.83 -23.74 14.70
N GLN A 255 8.21 -24.51 13.68
CA GLN A 255 8.44 -23.98 12.33
C GLN A 255 7.20 -23.26 11.79
N LEU A 256 6.04 -23.94 11.81
CA LEU A 256 4.78 -23.40 11.32
C LEU A 256 4.35 -22.16 12.12
N PHE A 257 4.57 -22.19 13.44
CA PHE A 257 4.29 -21.09 14.32
C PHE A 257 5.11 -19.87 13.93
N ILE A 258 6.43 -20.03 13.77
CA ILE A 258 7.32 -18.93 13.37
C ILE A 258 6.97 -18.42 11.98
N TYR A 259 6.65 -19.29 11.02
CA TYR A 259 6.20 -18.90 9.69
C TYR A 259 4.92 -18.07 9.72
N ASN A 260 3.91 -18.51 10.48
CA ASN A 260 2.67 -17.76 10.65
C ASN A 260 2.89 -16.43 11.37
N CYS A 261 3.76 -16.38 12.39
CA CYS A 261 4.12 -15.13 13.07
C CYS A 261 4.81 -14.14 12.12
N TRP A 262 5.72 -14.63 11.26
CA TRP A 262 6.38 -13.83 10.24
C TRP A 262 5.39 -13.27 9.21
N LEU A 263 4.37 -14.04 8.82
CA LEU A 263 3.31 -13.61 7.91
C LEU A 263 2.19 -12.80 8.55
N LEU A 264 2.06 -12.80 9.88
CA LEU A 264 0.88 -12.24 10.55
C LEU A 264 0.64 -10.77 10.16
N TRP A 265 1.73 -10.01 10.05
CA TRP A 265 1.75 -8.57 9.83
C TRP A 265 2.25 -8.15 8.44
N GLY A 266 2.57 -9.10 7.56
CA GLY A 266 3.09 -8.84 6.22
C GLY A 266 4.59 -8.49 6.21
N PRO A 267 5.48 -9.40 5.78
CA PRO A 267 6.92 -9.11 5.75
C PRO A 267 7.34 -8.34 4.49
N SER A 268 8.36 -7.50 4.63
CA SER A 268 8.98 -6.78 3.51
C SER A 268 10.02 -7.65 2.80
N VAL A 269 9.91 -7.81 1.48
CA VAL A 269 10.86 -8.58 0.66
C VAL A 269 11.74 -7.69 -0.23
N PRO A 270 13.01 -8.08 -0.48
CA PRO A 270 13.90 -7.33 -1.35
C PRO A 270 13.47 -7.34 -2.81
N ILE A 271 13.68 -6.22 -3.48
CA ILE A 271 13.49 -6.06 -4.92
C ILE A 271 14.83 -6.34 -5.62
N CYS A 272 14.85 -7.32 -6.52
CA CYS A 272 16.03 -7.70 -7.31
C CYS A 272 15.89 -7.37 -8.80
N GLU A 273 16.91 -7.65 -9.59
CA GLU A 273 16.93 -7.38 -11.04
C GLU A 273 16.25 -8.44 -11.90
N CYS A 274 15.72 -9.51 -11.29
CA CYS A 274 15.10 -10.60 -12.03
C CYS A 274 13.81 -10.20 -12.75
N ARG A 275 13.35 -11.06 -13.66
CA ARG A 275 12.12 -10.86 -14.44
C ARG A 275 10.84 -10.62 -13.62
N ASN A 276 10.77 -11.11 -12.38
CA ASN A 276 9.58 -10.91 -11.52
C ASN A 276 9.43 -9.44 -11.09
N TRP A 277 10.54 -8.70 -11.04
CA TRP A 277 10.59 -7.27 -10.70
C TRP A 277 10.86 -6.36 -11.92
N ALA A 278 11.19 -6.95 -13.06
CA ALA A 278 11.49 -6.24 -14.29
C ALA A 278 10.20 -5.70 -14.94
N ALA A 279 9.86 -4.45 -14.63
CA ALA A 279 8.69 -3.78 -15.18
C ALA A 279 8.95 -2.28 -15.43
N ARG A 280 8.03 -1.64 -16.17
CA ARG A 280 8.09 -0.20 -16.48
C ARG A 280 7.97 0.66 -15.22
N TYR A 281 7.11 0.25 -14.30
CA TYR A 281 6.89 0.86 -13.01
C TYR A 281 7.63 0.05 -11.94
N ALA A 282 8.13 0.74 -10.92
CA ALA A 282 8.62 0.16 -9.69
C ALA A 282 7.57 0.39 -8.59
N VAL A 283 7.50 -0.55 -7.67
CA VAL A 283 6.71 -0.50 -6.44
C VAL A 283 7.72 -0.53 -5.31
N VAL A 284 7.67 0.42 -4.38
CA VAL A 284 8.55 0.48 -3.21
C VAL A 284 7.70 0.81 -1.98
N GLN A 285 8.10 0.33 -0.81
CA GLN A 285 7.35 0.54 0.43
C GLN A 285 7.70 1.89 1.07
N TYR A 286 6.67 2.55 1.61
CA TYR A 286 6.74 3.82 2.33
C TYR A 286 5.93 3.76 3.63
N GLY A 287 6.59 4.01 4.76
CA GLY A 287 6.09 3.60 6.08
C GLY A 287 6.37 2.11 6.32
N TYR A 288 6.86 1.76 7.51
CA TYR A 288 7.16 0.39 7.91
C TYR A 288 6.83 0.20 9.40
N GLY A 289 6.82 -1.07 9.81
CA GLY A 289 6.33 -1.59 11.07
C GLY A 289 5.53 -2.84 10.73
N ASP A 290 4.24 -2.64 10.53
CA ASP A 290 3.29 -3.58 9.96
C ASP A 290 2.61 -3.00 8.70
N GLU A 291 1.69 -3.75 8.13
CA GLU A 291 0.84 -3.30 7.01
C GLU A 291 -0.05 -2.11 7.30
N ASN A 292 -0.49 -1.93 8.55
CA ASN A 292 -1.32 -0.80 8.92
C ASN A 292 -0.53 0.51 8.95
N ASN A 293 0.80 0.44 9.04
CA ASN A 293 1.68 1.60 9.08
C ASN A 293 2.40 1.87 7.74
N SER A 294 2.05 1.11 6.69
CA SER A 294 2.78 1.11 5.43
C SER A 294 1.84 1.32 4.24
N ILE A 295 2.31 2.03 3.23
CA ILE A 295 1.68 2.12 1.91
C ILE A 295 2.73 1.94 0.82
N GLU A 296 2.29 1.56 -0.36
CA GLU A 296 3.19 1.41 -1.50
C GLU A 296 3.25 2.67 -2.34
N VAL A 297 4.45 2.98 -2.85
CA VAL A 297 4.71 4.05 -3.78
C VAL A 297 4.99 3.47 -5.15
N VAL A 298 4.17 3.83 -6.13
CA VAL A 298 4.23 3.33 -7.49
C VAL A 298 4.65 4.43 -8.45
N GLY A 299 5.72 4.18 -9.22
CA GLY A 299 6.24 5.18 -10.15
C GLY A 299 7.06 4.58 -11.27
N LYS A 300 7.26 5.32 -12.37
CA LYS A 300 8.17 4.88 -13.46
C LYS A 300 9.52 4.50 -12.84
N ARG A 301 10.03 3.30 -13.16
CA ARG A 301 11.24 2.73 -12.54
C ARG A 301 12.42 3.70 -12.53
N LYS A 302 12.70 4.36 -13.66
CA LYS A 302 13.76 5.38 -13.77
C LYS A 302 13.55 6.59 -12.86
N THR A 303 12.30 7.01 -12.64
CA THR A 303 11.97 8.14 -11.76
C THR A 303 12.15 7.75 -10.30
N VAL A 304 11.62 6.60 -9.89
CA VAL A 304 11.80 6.06 -8.53
C VAL A 304 13.28 5.86 -8.23
N ALA A 305 14.03 5.18 -9.10
CA ALA A 305 15.45 4.94 -8.90
C ALA A 305 16.27 6.23 -8.77
N LYS A 306 15.99 7.25 -9.61
CA LYS A 306 16.64 8.55 -9.50
C LYS A 306 16.31 9.25 -8.17
N SER A 307 15.08 9.15 -7.70
CA SER A 307 14.67 9.71 -6.40
C SER A 307 15.35 8.99 -5.24
N LEU A 308 15.39 7.66 -5.25
CA LEU A 308 16.09 6.87 -4.22
C LEU A 308 17.59 7.16 -4.20
N ALA A 309 18.26 7.23 -5.36
CA ALA A 309 19.68 7.60 -5.41
C ALA A 309 19.96 8.98 -4.80
N ARG A 310 19.08 9.96 -5.04
CA ARG A 310 19.18 11.30 -4.44
C ARG A 310 18.93 11.31 -2.93
N LEU A 311 18.00 10.49 -2.45
CA LEU A 311 17.77 10.32 -1.01
C LEU A 311 18.99 9.71 -0.34
N MET A 312 19.56 8.67 -0.95
CA MET A 312 20.76 8.00 -0.47
C MET A 312 21.93 8.99 -0.39
N GLU A 313 22.17 9.78 -1.43
CA GLU A 313 23.20 10.82 -1.44
C GLU A 313 22.96 11.89 -0.34
N ALA A 314 21.70 12.29 -0.13
CA ALA A 314 21.35 13.22 0.93
C ALA A 314 21.64 12.62 2.33
N GLN A 315 21.32 11.36 2.53
CA GLN A 315 21.55 10.64 3.79
C GLN A 315 23.05 10.48 4.08
N ILE A 316 23.84 10.08 3.08
CA ILE A 316 25.31 10.02 3.19
C ILE A 316 25.87 11.38 3.62
N ARG A 317 25.42 12.47 2.99
CA ARG A 317 25.85 13.84 3.38
C ARG A 317 25.44 14.20 4.80
N HIS A 318 24.24 13.83 5.22
CA HIS A 318 23.74 14.08 6.57
C HIS A 318 24.58 13.35 7.62
N GLU A 319 24.87 12.06 7.44
CA GLU A 319 25.69 11.28 8.37
C GLU A 319 27.12 11.81 8.48
N ARG A 320 27.71 12.21 7.35
CA ARG A 320 29.02 12.87 7.33
C ARG A 320 29.00 14.14 8.19
N ALA A 321 27.96 14.96 8.05
CA ALA A 321 27.82 16.18 8.84
C ALA A 321 27.70 15.88 10.35
N LEU A 322 26.92 14.88 10.75
CA LEU A 322 26.79 14.50 12.16
C LEU A 322 28.13 14.04 12.77
N ARG A 323 28.92 13.23 12.04
CA ARG A 323 30.23 12.76 12.50
C ARG A 323 31.25 13.89 12.68
N THR A 324 31.18 14.93 11.86
CA THR A 324 32.08 16.10 11.97
C THR A 324 31.81 16.99 13.19
N VAL A 325 30.63 16.92 13.82
CA VAL A 325 30.26 17.81 14.94
C VAL A 325 30.78 17.28 16.30
N GLY A 326 31.40 16.09 16.36
CA GLY A 326 31.81 15.47 17.64
C GLY A 326 33.18 14.77 17.70
N GLY A 327 33.99 14.75 16.63
CA GLY A 327 35.25 14.01 16.65
C GLY A 327 36.31 14.48 15.65
N THR A 328 37.56 14.47 16.08
CA THR A 328 38.75 14.55 15.22
C THR A 328 38.98 13.18 14.59
N ALA A 329 38.32 12.86 13.48
CA ALA A 329 38.60 11.63 12.75
C ALA A 329 38.31 11.82 11.25
N GLU A 330 39.21 11.27 10.43
CA GLU A 330 39.05 11.14 8.99
C GLU A 330 37.64 10.65 8.66
N VAL A 331 36.87 11.49 7.97
CA VAL A 331 35.55 11.12 7.46
C VAL A 331 35.81 10.02 6.43
N SER A 332 35.59 8.76 6.82
CA SER A 332 35.70 7.67 5.84
C SER A 332 34.64 7.92 4.77
N ASP A 333 35.02 7.80 3.49
CA ASP A 333 34.13 7.91 2.33
C ASP A 333 33.16 6.72 2.22
N GLY A 334 32.84 6.10 3.36
CA GLY A 334 31.98 4.94 3.44
C GLY A 334 30.58 5.23 2.86
N PRO A 335 30.00 4.29 2.12
CA PRO A 335 28.58 4.28 1.78
C PRO A 335 27.70 4.29 3.03
N TYR A 336 26.47 4.82 2.89
CA TYR A 336 25.44 4.71 3.92
C TYR A 336 25.03 3.25 4.09
N THR A 337 24.84 2.84 5.34
CA THR A 337 24.65 1.43 5.69
C THR A 337 23.28 1.15 6.32
N GLY A 338 22.33 2.07 6.20
CA GLY A 338 20.92 1.80 6.53
C GLY A 338 20.15 1.20 5.35
N MET A 339 18.97 0.66 5.64
CA MET A 339 18.07 0.05 4.66
C MET A 339 16.88 0.94 4.31
N ALA A 340 16.66 2.05 5.03
CA ALA A 340 15.55 2.99 4.81
C ALA A 340 15.95 4.45 5.05
N ALA A 341 15.33 5.39 4.37
CA ALA A 341 15.64 6.82 4.48
C ALA A 341 14.38 7.65 4.74
N PRO A 342 14.46 8.72 5.54
CA PRO A 342 13.33 9.62 5.76
C PRO A 342 12.98 10.35 4.46
N ALA A 343 11.69 10.39 4.13
CA ALA A 343 11.21 10.95 2.88
C ALA A 343 9.80 11.54 2.99
N ASN A 344 9.58 12.59 2.20
CA ASN A 344 8.27 13.15 1.91
C ASN A 344 7.82 12.63 0.54
N VAL A 345 6.59 12.15 0.47
CA VAL A 345 6.03 11.56 -0.75
C VAL A 345 4.77 12.30 -1.15
N VAL A 346 4.79 12.83 -2.37
CA VAL A 346 3.60 13.40 -3.01
C VAL A 346 3.16 12.46 -4.12
N GLY A 347 1.93 11.98 -4.08
CA GLY A 347 1.38 11.05 -5.06
C GLY A 347 -0.14 11.15 -5.18
N ARG A 348 -0.72 10.37 -6.08
CA ARG A 348 -2.18 10.20 -6.16
C ARG A 348 -2.60 8.87 -5.61
N LEU A 349 -3.60 8.88 -4.74
CA LEU A 349 -4.16 7.66 -4.18
C LEU A 349 -4.91 6.86 -5.25
N ARG A 350 -4.61 5.57 -5.34
CA ARG A 350 -5.30 4.58 -6.17
C ARG A 350 -5.49 3.30 -5.38
N LEU A 351 -6.40 2.44 -5.83
CA LEU A 351 -6.48 1.07 -5.32
C LEU A 351 -5.57 0.15 -6.12
N SER A 352 -4.84 -0.75 -5.45
CA SER A 352 -4.01 -1.80 -6.07
C SER A 352 -4.80 -2.61 -7.12
N THR A 353 -6.05 -2.99 -6.85
CA THR A 353 -6.92 -3.70 -7.82
C THR A 353 -7.14 -2.93 -9.12
N SER A 354 -7.25 -1.61 -9.05
CA SER A 354 -7.45 -0.77 -10.23
C SER A 354 -6.23 -0.79 -11.16
N LEU A 355 -5.06 -1.11 -10.61
CA LEU A 355 -3.82 -1.29 -11.34
C LEU A 355 -3.66 -2.72 -11.88
N ALA A 356 -4.14 -3.72 -11.14
CA ALA A 356 -4.10 -5.13 -11.54
C ALA A 356 -5.11 -5.46 -12.67
N GLY A 357 -6.29 -4.82 -12.66
CA GLY A 357 -7.45 -5.22 -13.48
C GLY A 357 -7.57 -4.64 -14.91
N ARG A 358 -6.58 -3.93 -15.47
CA ARG A 358 -6.71 -3.28 -16.80
C ARG A 358 -5.98 -4.00 -17.92
N LYS A 359 -6.65 -4.11 -19.09
CA LYS A 359 -6.22 -4.57 -20.44
C LYS A 359 -4.76 -5.03 -20.54
N LYS A 360 -4.49 -6.22 -21.11
CA LYS A 360 -3.15 -6.84 -21.38
C LYS A 360 -1.99 -5.88 -21.75
N ALA A 361 -2.27 -4.72 -22.36
CA ALA A 361 -1.29 -3.66 -22.64
C ALA A 361 -0.77 -2.87 -21.40
N GLN A 362 -1.47 -2.89 -20.26
CA GLN A 362 -1.09 -2.21 -19.00
C GLN A 362 -0.63 -3.19 -17.90
N VAL A 363 -1.07 -4.45 -17.91
CA VAL A 363 -0.63 -5.50 -16.96
C VAL A 363 0.90 -5.71 -16.98
N ASN A 364 1.53 -5.59 -18.15
CA ASN A 364 3.00 -5.67 -18.29
C ASN A 364 3.76 -4.43 -17.78
N ALA A 365 3.06 -3.46 -17.20
CA ALA A 365 3.71 -2.25 -16.71
C ALA A 365 4.16 -2.36 -15.25
N LEU A 366 3.58 -3.27 -14.46
CA LEU A 366 3.92 -3.48 -13.05
C LEU A 366 4.68 -4.81 -12.82
N PRO A 367 5.48 -4.90 -11.74
CA PRO A 367 6.15 -6.14 -11.38
C PRO A 367 5.19 -7.31 -11.18
N ALA A 368 5.51 -8.48 -11.73
CA ALA A 368 4.71 -9.70 -11.52
C ALA A 368 4.66 -10.07 -10.03
N ALA A 369 5.78 -9.93 -9.32
CA ALA A 369 5.84 -10.18 -7.87
C ALA A 369 4.90 -9.28 -7.07
N ALA A 370 4.79 -7.99 -7.42
CA ALA A 370 3.86 -7.08 -6.75
C ALA A 370 2.40 -7.44 -7.04
N LEU A 371 2.09 -7.78 -8.30
CA LEU A 371 0.75 -8.19 -8.70
C LEU A 371 0.30 -9.48 -8.01
N GLU A 372 1.18 -10.46 -7.84
CA GLU A 372 0.92 -11.70 -7.10
C GLU A 372 0.74 -11.47 -5.59
N SER A 373 1.38 -10.42 -5.07
CA SER A 373 1.28 -10.05 -3.66
C SER A 373 -0.01 -9.30 -3.34
N TRP A 374 -0.63 -8.65 -4.33
CA TRP A 374 -1.90 -7.93 -4.16
C TRP A 374 -3.05 -8.93 -4.30
N GLY A 375 -3.58 -9.41 -3.18
CA GLY A 375 -4.63 -10.44 -3.12
C GLY A 375 -5.41 -10.42 -1.79
N GLY A 376 -6.61 -11.00 -1.78
CA GLY A 376 -7.43 -11.33 -0.61
C GLY A 376 -8.76 -10.61 -0.40
N GLY A 377 -9.46 -10.92 0.70
CA GLY A 377 -10.76 -10.32 1.04
C GLY A 377 -10.75 -8.79 1.18
N GLN A 378 -9.56 -8.18 1.28
CA GLN A 378 -9.31 -6.73 1.28
C GLN A 378 -8.46 -6.28 0.06
N ASP A 379 -8.57 -6.96 -1.09
CA ASP A 379 -7.83 -6.82 -2.36
C ASP A 379 -7.41 -5.40 -2.81
N ALA A 380 -8.11 -4.37 -2.33
CA ALA A 380 -7.98 -2.98 -2.75
C ALA A 380 -7.19 -2.13 -1.72
N ARG A 381 -5.88 -2.36 -1.62
CA ARG A 381 -5.00 -1.52 -0.79
C ARG A 381 -4.79 -0.14 -1.42
N PRO A 382 -4.72 0.94 -0.62
CA PRO A 382 -4.34 2.25 -1.10
C PRO A 382 -2.86 2.30 -1.49
N VAL A 383 -2.56 2.81 -2.68
CA VAL A 383 -1.19 3.03 -3.17
C VAL A 383 -1.01 4.47 -3.67
N LEU A 384 0.19 5.03 -3.50
CA LEU A 384 0.54 6.37 -3.98
C LEU A 384 1.23 6.30 -5.35
N PHE A 385 0.55 6.79 -6.38
CA PHE A 385 1.10 6.84 -7.73
C PHE A 385 1.80 8.18 -8.00
N ILE A 386 3.11 8.17 -8.22
CA ILE A 386 3.93 9.41 -8.32
C ILE A 386 4.27 9.83 -9.74
N SER A 387 4.05 8.98 -10.73
CA SER A 387 4.54 9.21 -12.10
C SER A 387 3.49 9.67 -13.11
N GLU A 388 2.29 9.96 -12.63
CA GLU A 388 1.23 10.61 -13.40
C GLU A 388 1.50 12.11 -13.50
N ILE A 389 1.49 12.65 -14.72
CA ILE A 389 1.48 14.09 -14.94
C ILE A 389 0.03 14.53 -14.79
N VAL A 390 -0.23 15.31 -13.74
CA VAL A 390 -1.49 16.04 -13.63
C VAL A 390 -1.54 17.01 -14.80
N ARG A 391 -2.49 16.86 -15.72
CA ARG A 391 -2.85 18.01 -16.56
C ARG A 391 -3.49 19.01 -15.61
N THR A 392 -2.71 20.00 -15.17
CA THR A 392 -3.21 21.05 -14.28
C THR A 392 -4.41 21.76 -14.90
N ASN A 393 -4.50 21.80 -16.23
CA ASN A 393 -5.71 22.16 -16.95
C ASN A 393 -5.88 21.25 -18.18
N ALA A 394 -6.88 20.36 -18.17
CA ALA A 394 -7.36 19.68 -19.38
C ALA A 394 -8.49 20.49 -20.03
N VAL A 395 -8.29 21.80 -20.15
CA VAL A 395 -9.03 22.69 -21.03
C VAL A 395 -7.98 23.30 -21.94
N GLU A 396 -8.09 23.03 -23.23
CA GLU A 396 -7.25 23.62 -24.27
C GLU A 396 -7.25 25.14 -24.15
N GLY A 397 -6.07 25.74 -24.27
CA GLY A 397 -5.86 27.19 -24.31
C GLY A 397 -4.70 27.63 -23.41
N ASP A 398 -3.47 27.50 -23.90
CA ASP A 398 -2.26 28.22 -23.46
C ASP A 398 -2.08 28.47 -21.96
N VAL A 399 -2.27 27.42 -21.15
CA VAL A 399 -1.75 27.43 -19.79
C VAL A 399 -0.28 27.06 -19.89
N VAL A 400 0.59 28.05 -19.64
CA VAL A 400 2.01 27.86 -19.35
C VAL A 400 2.14 26.57 -18.54
N LEU A 401 2.97 25.62 -19.00
CA LEU A 401 3.39 24.43 -18.26
C LEU A 401 4.17 24.84 -16.99
N GLY A 402 3.59 25.69 -16.14
CA GLY A 402 3.98 25.85 -14.76
C GLY A 402 3.89 24.47 -14.17
N SER A 403 5.04 23.98 -13.69
CA SER A 403 5.29 22.62 -13.23
C SER A 403 4.07 22.03 -12.52
N ALA A 404 3.23 21.29 -13.27
CA ALA A 404 2.23 20.45 -12.66
C ALA A 404 2.98 19.63 -11.60
N ARG A 405 2.50 19.65 -10.34
CA ARG A 405 3.12 18.91 -9.24
C ARG A 405 3.16 17.43 -9.63
N ARG A 406 4.24 17.03 -10.28
CA ARG A 406 4.55 15.65 -10.58
C ARG A 406 4.79 15.02 -9.22
N GLY A 407 4.15 13.87 -8.99
CA GLY A 407 4.43 13.14 -7.77
C GLY A 407 5.94 12.94 -7.61
N ARG A 408 6.40 13.04 -6.38
CA ARG A 408 7.82 13.08 -6.05
C ARG A 408 8.08 12.36 -4.75
N ILE A 409 9.28 11.83 -4.66
CA ILE A 409 9.89 11.40 -3.42
C ILE A 409 11.06 12.36 -3.19
N SER A 410 11.06 13.05 -2.06
CA SER A 410 12.09 14.01 -1.66
C SER A 410 12.55 13.75 -0.24
N ALA A 411 13.75 14.21 0.11
CA ALA A 411 14.22 14.13 1.49
C ALA A 411 13.27 14.88 2.42
N ASP A 412 13.06 14.34 3.62
CA ASP A 412 12.38 15.07 4.68
C ASP A 412 13.39 15.98 5.38
N ASP A 413 13.44 17.25 4.99
CA ASP A 413 14.35 18.25 5.57
C ASP A 413 14.06 18.52 7.07
N ARG A 414 12.90 18.07 7.56
CA ARG A 414 12.48 18.20 8.96
C ARG A 414 12.62 16.89 9.75
N ALA A 415 13.10 15.81 9.12
CA ALA A 415 13.33 14.57 9.81
C ALA A 415 14.42 14.77 10.87
N TYR A 416 14.03 14.62 12.13
CA TYR A 416 14.99 14.56 13.23
C TYR A 416 15.82 13.28 13.10
N PRO A 417 17.13 13.33 13.40
CA PRO A 417 18.00 12.15 13.40
C PRO A 417 17.60 11.07 14.42
N SER A 418 16.66 11.36 15.33
CA SER A 418 16.23 10.49 16.42
C SER A 418 14.91 9.74 16.18
N ARG A 419 14.42 9.64 14.94
CA ARG A 419 13.19 8.88 14.68
C ARG A 419 13.48 7.39 14.69
N TYR A 420 13.04 6.72 15.76
CA TYR A 420 12.98 5.27 15.85
C TYR A 420 12.00 4.73 14.82
N TYR A 421 12.43 3.68 14.12
CA TYR A 421 11.68 3.15 12.99
C TYR A 421 11.81 1.62 12.90
N SER A 422 10.81 0.87 13.35
CA SER A 422 10.91 -0.59 13.40
C SER A 422 10.45 -1.25 12.08
N ALA A 423 11.16 -2.30 11.67
CA ALA A 423 10.67 -3.28 10.71
C ALA A 423 11.21 -4.67 11.05
N TYR A 424 10.64 -5.70 10.43
CA TYR A 424 11.16 -7.06 10.53
C TYR A 424 12.40 -7.23 9.66
N LEU A 425 13.56 -7.40 10.30
CA LEU A 425 14.72 -8.03 9.66
C LEU A 425 14.49 -9.53 9.66
N TRP A 426 14.78 -10.22 8.56
CA TRP A 426 14.55 -11.66 8.48
C TRP A 426 15.54 -12.38 7.57
N ALA A 427 15.70 -13.68 7.82
CA ALA A 427 16.43 -14.64 6.98
C ALA A 427 15.61 -15.93 6.90
N ALA A 428 15.53 -16.53 5.72
CA ALA A 428 14.76 -17.74 5.47
C ALA A 428 15.70 -18.90 5.12
N LEU A 429 15.52 -20.00 5.84
CA LEU A 429 16.18 -21.27 5.58
C LEU A 429 15.18 -22.29 5.04
N VAL A 430 15.68 -23.30 4.34
CA VAL A 430 14.89 -24.42 3.82
C VAL A 430 15.37 -25.71 4.46
N VAL A 431 14.44 -26.54 4.93
CA VAL A 431 14.73 -27.88 5.43
C VAL A 431 14.94 -28.83 4.27
N LEU A 432 16.09 -29.50 4.25
CA LEU A 432 16.47 -30.48 3.27
C LEU A 432 16.58 -31.87 3.89
N VAL A 433 16.24 -32.87 3.09
CA VAL A 433 16.48 -34.29 3.38
C VAL A 433 17.34 -34.90 2.30
N ASP A 434 18.26 -35.78 2.70
CA ASP A 434 19.09 -36.52 1.75
C ASP A 434 18.25 -37.58 1.04
N THR A 435 18.25 -37.55 -0.30
CA THR A 435 17.62 -38.55 -1.15
C THR A 435 18.65 -39.21 -2.07
N PRO A 436 18.34 -40.33 -2.74
CA PRO A 436 19.24 -40.91 -3.75
C PRO A 436 19.59 -39.96 -4.91
N ALA A 437 18.76 -38.94 -5.15
CA ALA A 437 18.99 -37.91 -6.16
C ALA A 437 19.76 -36.67 -5.61
N GLY A 438 20.18 -36.71 -4.34
CA GLY A 438 20.79 -35.60 -3.62
C GLY A 438 19.85 -34.95 -2.59
N PRO A 439 20.32 -33.92 -1.86
CA PRO A 439 19.49 -33.18 -0.91
C PRO A 439 18.31 -32.51 -1.61
N GLN A 440 17.10 -32.69 -1.09
CA GLN A 440 15.87 -32.08 -1.62
C GLN A 440 15.01 -31.47 -0.49
N PRO A 441 14.18 -30.46 -0.78
CA PRO A 441 13.22 -29.94 0.20
C PRO A 441 12.31 -31.03 0.75
N LEU A 442 12.00 -30.94 2.05
CA LEU A 442 11.26 -31.97 2.79
C LEU A 442 9.89 -32.30 2.16
N SER A 443 9.11 -31.28 1.79
CA SER A 443 7.79 -31.45 1.16
C SER A 443 7.87 -32.22 -0.15
N ARG A 444 8.87 -31.91 -0.98
CA ARG A 444 9.12 -32.57 -2.26
C ARG A 444 9.52 -34.02 -2.09
N ALA A 445 10.39 -34.31 -1.13
CA ALA A 445 10.80 -35.69 -0.83
C ALA A 445 9.61 -36.55 -0.34
N ARG A 446 8.58 -35.93 0.25
CA ARG A 446 7.35 -36.59 0.69
C ARG A 446 6.24 -36.64 -0.37
N GLY A 447 6.50 -36.17 -1.59
CA GLY A 447 5.50 -36.14 -2.68
C GLY A 447 4.41 -35.08 -2.51
N ALA A 448 4.57 -34.13 -1.57
CA ALA A 448 3.68 -32.99 -1.37
C ALA A 448 4.06 -31.84 -2.34
N GLU A 449 4.07 -32.14 -3.65
CA GLU A 449 4.34 -31.13 -4.67
C GLU A 449 3.26 -30.04 -4.62
N GLY A 450 3.65 -28.81 -4.29
CA GLY A 450 2.74 -27.64 -4.26
C GLY A 450 2.63 -26.90 -2.92
N GLU A 451 3.35 -27.34 -1.88
CA GLU A 451 3.35 -26.66 -0.57
C GLU A 451 4.75 -26.18 -0.13
N PRO A 452 5.48 -25.41 -0.97
CA PRO A 452 6.85 -25.00 -0.66
C PRO A 452 6.96 -24.17 0.63
N TRP A 453 5.90 -23.47 1.02
CA TRP A 453 5.87 -22.76 2.30
C TRP A 453 6.10 -23.68 3.51
N LYS A 454 5.77 -24.98 3.40
CA LYS A 454 6.03 -25.97 4.44
C LYS A 454 7.51 -26.26 4.64
N ASP A 455 8.41 -25.88 3.73
CA ASP A 455 9.85 -26.13 3.92
C ASP A 455 10.59 -24.93 4.49
N LEU A 456 9.95 -23.76 4.56
CA LEU A 456 10.56 -22.51 5.02
C LEU A 456 10.65 -22.44 6.54
N ILE A 457 11.80 -22.01 7.05
CA ILE A 457 12.01 -21.58 8.43
C ILE A 457 12.47 -20.12 8.39
N PRO A 458 11.56 -19.14 8.50
CA PRO A 458 11.96 -17.76 8.64
C PRO A 458 12.44 -17.52 10.08
N PHE A 459 13.56 -16.83 10.23
CA PHE A 459 13.94 -16.20 11.48
C PHE A 459 13.78 -14.69 11.32
N PHE A 460 13.30 -14.01 12.35
CA PHE A 460 13.14 -12.57 12.30
C PHE A 460 13.43 -11.86 13.63
N GLU A 461 13.73 -10.58 13.51
CA GLU A 461 14.03 -9.65 14.59
C GLU A 461 13.42 -8.28 14.27
N HIS A 462 12.95 -7.57 15.30
CA HIS A 462 12.56 -6.17 15.13
C HIS A 462 13.81 -5.29 15.17
N GLY A 463 14.08 -4.55 14.10
CA GLY A 463 15.24 -3.69 14.00
C GLY A 463 14.89 -2.31 13.49
N ASN A 464 15.74 -1.32 13.83
CA ASN A 464 15.66 -0.01 13.18
C ASN A 464 16.41 -0.02 11.85
N LEU A 465 15.67 0.01 10.73
CA LEU A 465 16.26 -0.03 9.39
C LEU A 465 16.90 1.28 8.96
N ALA A 466 16.49 2.41 9.56
CA ALA A 466 16.96 3.73 9.15
C ALA A 466 18.25 4.15 9.87
N ASP A 467 18.53 3.55 11.02
CA ASP A 467 19.77 3.76 11.78
C ASP A 467 20.79 2.65 11.46
N PRO A 468 21.89 2.94 10.77
CA PRO A 468 22.97 2.00 10.48
C PRO A 468 23.41 1.07 11.61
N GLU A 469 23.68 1.65 12.79
CA GLU A 469 24.28 0.92 13.91
C GLU A 469 23.27 -0.04 14.51
N SER A 470 22.04 0.43 14.73
CA SER A 470 20.91 -0.40 15.17
C SER A 470 20.58 -1.48 14.15
N CYS A 471 20.61 -1.16 12.86
CA CYS A 471 20.36 -2.12 11.78
C CYS A 471 21.41 -3.24 11.81
N LEU A 472 22.71 -2.91 11.88
CA LEU A 472 23.77 -3.90 11.95
C LEU A 472 23.71 -4.72 13.24
N PHE A 473 23.45 -4.09 14.38
CA PHE A 473 23.27 -4.78 15.65
C PHE A 473 22.14 -5.80 15.56
N ALA A 474 20.97 -5.41 15.05
CA ALA A 474 19.83 -6.29 14.90
C ALA A 474 20.08 -7.42 13.88
N LYS A 475 20.83 -7.16 12.79
CA LYS A 475 21.28 -8.22 11.86
C LYS A 475 22.20 -9.24 12.54
N ARG A 476 23.13 -8.80 13.39
CA ARG A 476 23.98 -9.71 14.19
C ARG A 476 23.17 -10.54 15.18
N GLN A 477 22.21 -9.93 15.87
CA GLN A 477 21.29 -10.66 16.77
C GLN A 477 20.48 -11.70 15.99
N LEU A 478 19.97 -11.34 14.81
CA LEU A 478 19.28 -12.27 13.93
C LEU A 478 20.19 -13.44 13.50
N ALA A 479 21.43 -13.18 13.10
CA ALA A 479 22.39 -14.24 12.76
C ALA A 479 22.63 -15.20 13.94
N ALA A 480 22.87 -14.67 15.14
CA ALA A 480 23.04 -15.46 16.34
C ALA A 480 21.78 -16.30 16.66
N LYS A 481 20.58 -15.71 16.49
CA LYS A 481 19.29 -16.39 16.66
C LYS A 481 19.11 -17.53 15.65
N VAL A 482 19.45 -17.33 14.38
CA VAL A 482 19.43 -18.37 13.34
C VAL A 482 20.30 -19.55 13.76
N VAL A 483 21.57 -19.29 14.10
CA VAL A 483 22.54 -20.34 14.46
C VAL A 483 22.10 -21.08 15.73
N ALA A 484 21.61 -20.37 16.75
CA ALA A 484 21.12 -20.99 17.97
C ALA A 484 19.88 -21.88 17.72
N GLY A 485 18.96 -21.42 16.86
CA GLY A 485 17.79 -22.21 16.46
C GLY A 485 18.18 -23.49 15.72
N LEU A 486 19.11 -23.39 14.76
CA LEU A 486 19.63 -24.54 14.04
C LEU A 486 20.39 -25.52 14.94
N ALA A 487 21.24 -25.02 15.83
CA ALA A 487 21.98 -25.84 16.78
C ALA A 487 21.03 -26.61 17.72
N SER A 488 19.95 -25.96 18.17
CA SER A 488 18.92 -26.61 18.98
C SER A 488 18.21 -27.72 18.20
N ALA A 489 17.82 -27.44 16.94
CA ALA A 489 17.22 -28.46 16.07
C ALA A 489 18.15 -29.65 15.82
N VAL A 490 19.45 -29.42 15.56
CA VAL A 490 20.44 -30.49 15.36
C VAL A 490 20.69 -31.29 16.63
N ALA A 491 20.71 -30.64 17.80
CA ALA A 491 20.87 -31.34 19.08
C ALA A 491 19.69 -32.27 19.37
N GLU A 492 18.47 -31.84 19.07
CA GLU A 492 17.25 -32.63 19.23
C GLU A 492 17.13 -33.74 18.16
N TRP A 493 17.55 -33.48 16.92
CA TRP A 493 17.47 -34.42 15.79
C TRP A 493 18.65 -35.39 15.66
N ALA A 494 19.71 -35.25 16.46
CA ALA A 494 20.89 -36.13 16.39
C ALA A 494 20.59 -37.61 16.66
N GLY A 495 19.41 -37.95 17.19
CA GLY A 495 18.97 -39.33 17.44
C GLY A 495 18.13 -39.99 16.35
N GLU A 496 17.67 -39.26 15.32
CA GLU A 496 16.77 -39.80 14.29
C GLU A 496 17.55 -40.32 13.05
N GLU A 497 17.02 -41.35 12.36
CA GLU A 497 17.68 -42.03 11.22
C GLU A 497 17.91 -41.13 9.98
N VAL A 498 17.33 -39.93 9.93
CA VAL A 498 17.44 -39.01 8.78
C VAL A 498 18.24 -37.78 9.17
N PRO A 499 19.47 -37.59 8.63
CA PRO A 499 20.25 -36.39 8.89
C PRO A 499 19.55 -35.18 8.27
N VAL A 500 19.11 -34.24 9.09
CA VAL A 500 18.47 -33.03 8.57
C VAL A 500 19.53 -32.02 8.18
N ARG A 501 19.38 -31.51 6.96
CA ARG A 501 20.24 -30.46 6.40
C ARG A 501 19.41 -29.21 6.20
N PHE A 502 20.08 -28.07 6.17
CA PHE A 502 19.48 -26.77 5.97
C PHE A 502 20.14 -26.11 4.77
N ALA A 503 19.38 -25.33 4.02
CA ALA A 503 19.92 -24.46 3.00
C ALA A 503 19.51 -23.01 3.25
N PHE A 504 20.46 -22.09 3.07
CA PHE A 504 20.15 -20.67 3.04
C PHE A 504 19.41 -20.33 1.74
N ALA A 505 18.18 -19.84 1.85
CA ALA A 505 17.38 -19.47 0.68
C ALA A 505 17.54 -17.99 0.34
N CYS A 506 17.18 -17.11 1.27
CA CYS A 506 17.22 -15.66 1.07
C CYS A 506 17.10 -14.91 2.40
N ALA A 507 17.30 -13.60 2.37
CA ALA A 507 17.12 -12.70 3.50
C ALA A 507 16.57 -11.35 3.03
N ILE A 508 16.26 -10.46 3.99
CA ILE A 508 15.76 -9.11 3.68
C ILE A 508 16.69 -8.27 2.79
N ASP A 509 17.99 -8.58 2.80
CA ASP A 509 19.05 -7.92 2.04
C ASP A 509 19.62 -8.79 0.90
N GLU A 510 19.02 -9.96 0.65
CA GLU A 510 19.49 -10.88 -0.37
C GLU A 510 18.33 -11.71 -0.94
N ALA A 511 17.97 -11.47 -2.20
CA ALA A 511 16.80 -12.11 -2.79
C ALA A 511 16.93 -13.62 -3.04
N GLY A 512 18.15 -14.18 -3.04
CA GLY A 512 18.40 -15.62 -3.25
C GLY A 512 18.21 -16.13 -4.70
N CYS A 513 17.68 -15.32 -5.61
CA CYS A 513 17.36 -15.77 -6.99
C CYS A 513 18.55 -15.77 -7.97
N GLY A 514 19.78 -15.60 -7.50
CA GLY A 514 20.99 -15.47 -8.32
C GLY A 514 21.14 -14.15 -9.07
N HIS A 515 20.23 -13.18 -8.86
CA HIS A 515 20.37 -11.81 -9.36
C HIS A 515 20.68 -10.85 -8.21
N ASP A 516 21.39 -9.78 -8.50
CA ASP A 516 21.64 -8.70 -7.55
C ASP A 516 20.36 -7.97 -7.15
N LEU A 517 20.42 -7.30 -6.00
CA LEU A 517 19.39 -6.34 -5.61
C LEU A 517 19.30 -5.23 -6.65
N ALA A 518 18.08 -4.76 -6.92
CA ALA A 518 17.87 -3.61 -7.81
C ALA A 518 18.42 -2.30 -7.21
N PHE A 519 18.66 -2.28 -5.90
CA PHE A 519 19.14 -1.15 -5.11
C PHE A 519 20.17 -1.63 -4.07
N PRO A 520 21.37 -2.05 -4.49
CA PRO A 520 22.35 -2.72 -3.63
C PRO A 520 22.85 -1.84 -2.47
N ASP A 521 22.88 -0.52 -2.66
CA ASP A 521 23.28 0.47 -1.65
C ASP A 521 22.32 0.54 -0.45
N TRP A 522 21.17 -0.13 -0.52
CA TRP A 522 20.14 -0.16 0.52
C TRP A 522 20.11 -1.50 1.29
N SER A 523 21.14 -2.33 1.14
CA SER A 523 21.20 -3.68 1.73
C SER A 523 21.53 -3.71 3.22
N GLY A 524 21.86 -2.58 3.82
CA GLY A 524 22.38 -2.55 5.19
C GLY A 524 23.83 -3.06 5.30
N HIS A 525 24.59 -2.98 4.19
CA HIS A 525 26.00 -3.35 4.04
C HIS A 525 26.36 -4.83 4.22
N HIS A 526 26.28 -5.33 5.46
CA HIS A 526 26.73 -6.68 5.79
C HIS A 526 25.67 -7.68 5.38
N ARG A 527 25.96 -8.55 4.41
CA ARG A 527 24.98 -9.55 3.95
C ARG A 527 24.62 -10.50 5.09
N MET A 528 23.33 -10.82 5.20
CA MET A 528 22.84 -11.69 6.25
C MET A 528 23.47 -13.08 6.18
N ARG A 529 23.73 -13.58 4.97
CA ARG A 529 24.47 -14.83 4.71
C ARG A 529 25.84 -14.85 5.40
N ASP A 530 26.61 -13.76 5.28
CA ASP A 530 27.97 -13.69 5.82
C ASP A 530 27.96 -13.58 7.35
N LEU A 531 27.02 -12.80 7.90
CA LEU A 531 26.84 -12.69 9.35
C LEU A 531 26.40 -14.02 9.99
N ILE A 532 25.56 -14.81 9.32
CA ILE A 532 25.19 -16.16 9.77
C ILE A 532 26.42 -17.08 9.77
N ARG A 533 27.27 -17.00 8.74
CA ARG A 533 28.52 -17.77 8.67
C ARG A 533 29.49 -17.41 9.80
N GLU A 534 29.64 -16.11 10.08
CA GLU A 534 30.45 -15.59 11.20
C GLU A 534 29.91 -16.11 12.55
N ALA A 535 28.61 -15.94 12.80
CA ALA A 535 27.96 -16.40 14.03
C ALA A 535 28.06 -17.93 14.21
N LEU A 536 28.02 -18.70 13.13
CA LEU A 536 28.21 -20.16 13.17
C LEU A 536 29.63 -20.51 13.61
N GLY A 537 30.64 -19.83 13.04
CA GLY A 537 32.04 -20.02 13.41
C GLY A 537 32.30 -19.70 14.89
N GLU A 538 31.76 -18.59 15.39
CA GLU A 538 31.86 -18.20 16.80
C GLU A 538 31.17 -19.22 17.73
N LYS A 539 29.95 -19.64 17.38
CA LYS A 539 29.16 -20.55 18.22
C LYS A 539 29.76 -21.96 18.25
N ALA A 540 30.32 -22.45 17.14
CA ALA A 540 30.96 -23.76 17.02
C ALA A 540 32.14 -23.99 17.99
N VAL A 541 32.76 -22.92 18.49
CA VAL A 541 33.81 -23.00 19.52
C VAL A 541 33.25 -23.59 20.82
N THR A 542 32.03 -23.21 21.20
CA THR A 542 31.45 -23.51 22.52
C THR A 542 30.30 -24.52 22.49
N ASP A 543 29.62 -24.66 21.35
CA ASP A 543 28.42 -25.48 21.20
C ASP A 543 28.69 -26.69 20.29
N PRO A 544 28.58 -27.93 20.80
CA PRO A 544 28.83 -29.15 20.02
C PRO A 544 27.91 -29.30 18.80
N ALA A 545 26.64 -28.87 18.89
CA ALA A 545 25.70 -28.99 17.78
C ALA A 545 26.03 -27.96 16.68
N ALA A 546 26.39 -26.73 17.06
CA ALA A 546 26.89 -25.75 16.10
C ALA A 546 28.20 -26.19 15.43
N ARG A 547 29.11 -26.83 16.19
CA ARG A 547 30.33 -27.43 15.63
C ARG A 547 30.02 -28.49 14.60
N ARG A 548 29.07 -29.38 14.91
CA ARG A 548 28.59 -30.40 13.99
C ARG A 548 28.02 -29.80 12.70
N ILE A 549 27.21 -28.74 12.80
CA ILE A 549 26.68 -28.02 11.63
C ILE A 549 27.80 -27.55 10.71
N ALA A 550 28.87 -26.99 11.29
CA ALA A 550 30.02 -26.48 10.54
C ALA A 550 30.88 -27.61 9.94
N GLU A 551 31.23 -28.62 10.73
CA GLU A 551 32.14 -29.71 10.33
C GLU A 551 31.50 -30.69 9.34
N GLU A 552 30.22 -31.02 9.51
CA GLU A 552 29.47 -31.92 8.62
C GLU A 552 28.81 -31.18 7.44
N ASN A 553 28.97 -29.86 7.35
CA ASN A 553 28.34 -29.01 6.34
C ASN A 553 26.81 -29.24 6.26
N LEU A 554 26.15 -29.17 7.43
CA LEU A 554 24.70 -29.35 7.54
C LEU A 554 23.93 -28.09 7.13
N LEU A 555 24.59 -26.92 7.07
CA LEU A 555 24.03 -25.69 6.53
C LEU A 555 24.73 -25.32 5.22
N ASP A 556 24.03 -25.50 4.11
CA ASP A 556 24.52 -25.18 2.78
C ASP A 556 24.10 -23.76 2.37
N PHE A 557 25.07 -22.87 2.25
CA PHE A 557 24.85 -21.49 1.82
C PHE A 557 24.72 -21.33 0.29
N GLU A 558 25.11 -22.35 -0.47
CA GLU A 558 25.22 -22.34 -1.92
C GLU A 558 24.26 -23.32 -2.60
N HIS A 559 23.47 -24.08 -1.84
CA HIS A 559 22.49 -25.03 -2.37
C HIS A 559 21.60 -24.43 -3.47
N PHE A 560 21.23 -23.16 -3.30
CA PHE A 560 20.37 -22.42 -4.22
C PHE A 560 21.12 -21.39 -5.09
N SER A 561 22.45 -21.33 -5.06
CA SER A 561 23.25 -20.35 -5.83
C SER A 561 23.39 -20.68 -7.33
N GLY A 562 22.48 -21.50 -7.86
CA GLY A 562 22.44 -21.89 -9.27
C GLY A 562 22.13 -20.74 -10.24
N ALA A 563 21.97 -21.09 -11.51
CA ALA A 563 21.74 -20.11 -12.58
C ALA A 563 20.58 -19.14 -12.25
N PRO A 564 20.72 -17.84 -12.54
CA PRO A 564 19.74 -16.82 -12.17
C PRO A 564 18.30 -17.21 -12.56
N GLY A 565 17.38 -17.11 -11.60
CA GLY A 565 15.95 -17.35 -11.82
C GLY A 565 15.46 -18.81 -11.70
N ARG A 566 16.29 -19.73 -11.21
CA ARG A 566 15.93 -21.16 -11.00
C ARG A 566 15.67 -21.57 -9.54
N HIS A 567 15.57 -20.62 -8.60
CA HIS A 567 15.36 -20.92 -7.18
C HIS A 567 13.90 -20.71 -6.74
N ASP A 568 13.25 -21.80 -6.32
CA ASP A 568 11.84 -21.83 -5.90
C ASP A 568 11.55 -21.09 -4.59
N PHE A 569 12.53 -20.96 -3.68
CA PHE A 569 12.39 -20.29 -2.37
C PHE A 569 13.05 -18.91 -2.32
N SER A 570 13.31 -18.31 -3.48
CA SER A 570 13.83 -16.94 -3.53
C SER A 570 12.76 -15.93 -3.08
N ALA A 571 13.19 -14.81 -2.50
CA ALA A 571 12.29 -13.77 -2.01
C ALA A 571 11.37 -13.20 -3.12
N CYS A 572 11.82 -13.20 -4.38
CA CYS A 572 11.01 -12.78 -5.53
C CYS A 572 9.91 -13.77 -5.94
N ARG A 573 9.86 -14.95 -5.31
CA ARG A 573 8.79 -15.97 -5.45
C ARG A 573 7.86 -16.01 -4.25
N PHE A 574 8.22 -15.36 -3.13
CA PHE A 574 7.39 -15.34 -1.92
C PHE A 574 5.95 -14.86 -2.15
N PRO A 575 5.67 -13.83 -2.98
CA PRO A 575 4.29 -13.48 -3.31
C PRO A 575 3.45 -14.68 -3.77
N GLY A 576 3.98 -15.48 -4.72
CA GLY A 576 3.31 -16.69 -5.20
C GLY A 576 3.22 -17.80 -4.16
N ILE A 577 4.27 -18.03 -3.36
CA ILE A 577 4.27 -19.04 -2.29
C ILE A 577 3.22 -18.71 -1.22
N VAL A 578 3.18 -17.45 -0.78
CA VAL A 578 2.23 -16.95 0.22
C VAL A 578 0.81 -16.96 -0.35
N GLY A 579 0.63 -16.55 -1.61
CA GLY A 579 -0.66 -16.62 -2.29
C GLY A 579 -1.21 -18.04 -2.38
N GLN A 580 -0.37 -19.05 -2.66
CA GLN A 580 -0.76 -20.46 -2.65
C GLN A 580 -1.19 -20.94 -1.26
N HIS A 581 -0.49 -20.51 -0.21
CA HIS A 581 -0.86 -20.80 1.18
C HIS A 581 -2.22 -20.17 1.54
N TYR A 582 -2.49 -18.95 1.11
CA TYR A 582 -3.77 -18.28 1.36
C TYR A 582 -4.92 -18.96 0.62
N ALA A 583 -4.71 -19.35 -0.64
CA ALA A 583 -5.70 -20.10 -1.40
C ALA A 583 -6.01 -21.47 -0.76
N SER A 584 -5.03 -22.16 -0.17
CA SER A 584 -5.26 -23.43 0.51
C SER A 584 -6.06 -23.26 1.81
N MET A 585 -5.86 -22.16 2.54
CA MET A 585 -6.66 -21.77 3.71
C MET A 585 -8.13 -21.50 3.31
N GLU A 586 -8.36 -20.70 2.27
CA GLU A 586 -9.70 -20.35 1.78
C GLU A 586 -10.47 -21.59 1.30
N ALA A 587 -9.86 -22.42 0.45
CA ALA A 587 -10.46 -23.66 -0.04
C ALA A 587 -10.78 -24.66 1.09
N SER A 588 -10.08 -24.57 2.23
CA SER A 588 -10.35 -25.37 3.41
C SER A 588 -11.50 -24.81 4.25
N ALA A 589 -11.66 -23.49 4.30
CA ALA A 589 -12.77 -22.83 4.99
C ALA A 589 -14.09 -23.08 4.25
N GLU A 590 -14.11 -23.00 2.92
CA GLU A 590 -15.30 -23.24 2.09
C GLU A 590 -15.82 -24.68 2.16
N ARG A 591 -14.94 -25.68 2.34
CA ARG A 591 -15.34 -27.08 2.49
C ARG A 591 -16.08 -27.39 3.79
N LYS A 592 -15.99 -26.51 4.80
CA LYS A 592 -16.61 -26.67 6.12
C LYS A 592 -17.90 -25.86 6.30
N SER A 593 -18.18 -24.91 5.40
CA SER A 593 -19.43 -24.14 5.33
C SER A 593 -20.47 -24.86 4.48
#